data_AF-A0A658BRW6-F1
#
_entry.id   AF-A0A658BRW6-F1
#
_cell.length_a   1.000
_cell.length_b   1.000
_cell.length_c   1.000
_cell.angle_alpha   90.00
_cell.angle_beta   90.00
_cell.angle_gamma   90.00
#
_symmetry.space_group_name_H-M   'P 1'
#
loop_
_entity.id
_entity.type
_entity.pdbx_description
1 polymer ?
#
loop_
_entity_poly.entity_id
_entity_poly.type
_entity_poly.pdbx_seq_one_letter_code
_entity_poly.pdbx_strand_id
1 'polypeptide(L)'
;MATEQRLIMKLTMPAPALPPRCLSAAGGRRRGAQARCASFTLSASRIIPYRLPLRAEWASAQGSFAERRGWLLRLETDAGLIGWGDCAPLPEHDAAGELDALGQALAGLDLEAARQRLSSAQLHPAVRCAADV
;
A
#
# COMPACT_ATOMS: atom_id res chain seq x y z
N MET A 1 12.80 33.66 -20.82
CA MET A 1 11.48 33.02 -20.87
C MET A 1 11.72 31.52 -20.83
N ALA A 2 11.67 30.93 -19.64
CA ALA A 2 12.17 29.59 -19.36
C ALA A 2 11.09 28.53 -19.59
N THR A 3 11.52 27.47 -20.28
CA THR A 3 10.77 26.30 -20.72
C THR A 3 10.44 25.39 -19.53
N GLU A 4 9.16 25.25 -19.15
CA GLU A 4 8.75 24.30 -18.12
C GLU A 4 8.37 22.96 -18.77
N GLN A 5 9.35 22.06 -18.79
CA GLN A 5 9.20 20.68 -19.22
C GLN A 5 8.30 19.93 -18.24
N ARG A 6 7.07 19.62 -18.66
CA ARG A 6 6.20 18.65 -17.98
C ARG A 6 6.80 17.25 -18.08
N LEU A 7 7.62 16.89 -17.10
CA LEU A 7 8.09 15.53 -16.92
C LEU A 7 6.94 14.69 -16.37
N ILE A 8 6.14 14.11 -17.27
CA ILE A 8 5.22 13.03 -16.92
C ILE A 8 6.10 11.82 -16.60
N MET A 9 6.44 11.64 -15.33
CA MET A 9 7.00 10.39 -14.83
C MET A 9 5.92 9.31 -14.99
N LYS A 10 5.88 8.67 -16.16
CA LYS A 10 5.25 7.37 -16.32
C LYS A 10 5.98 6.45 -15.35
N LEU A 11 5.32 6.09 -14.25
CA LEU A 11 5.66 4.89 -13.49
C LEU A 11 5.50 3.71 -14.45
N THR A 12 6.58 3.35 -15.14
CA THR A 12 6.68 2.06 -15.79
C THR A 12 6.76 1.05 -14.65
N MET A 13 5.61 0.46 -14.31
CA MET A 13 5.56 -0.70 -13.43
C MET A 13 6.27 -1.85 -14.15
N PRO A 14 7.30 -2.48 -13.57
CA PRO A 14 7.73 -3.78 -14.06
C PRO A 14 6.52 -4.72 -13.94
N ALA A 15 6.18 -5.42 -15.02
CA ALA A 15 5.17 -6.46 -14.97
C ALA A 15 5.60 -7.47 -13.89
N PRO A 16 4.78 -7.72 -12.85
CA PRO A 16 5.12 -8.79 -11.91
C PRO A 16 5.18 -10.09 -12.70
N ALA A 17 6.23 -10.88 -12.47
CA ALA A 17 6.23 -12.27 -12.88
C ALA A 17 4.95 -12.88 -12.29
N LEU A 18 4.04 -13.34 -13.15
CA LEU A 18 2.77 -13.91 -12.70
C LEU A 18 3.08 -15.02 -11.69
N PRO A 19 2.48 -14.99 -10.48
CA PRO A 19 2.63 -16.11 -9.56
C PRO A 19 2.04 -17.38 -10.20
N PRO A 20 2.51 -18.57 -9.79
CA PRO A 20 1.86 -19.82 -10.20
C PRO A 20 0.38 -19.71 -9.82
N ARG A 21 -0.50 -19.82 -10.82
CA ARG A 21 -1.95 -19.82 -10.62
C ARG A 21 -2.29 -20.72 -9.44
N CYS A 22 -2.83 -20.15 -8.38
CA CYS A 22 -3.54 -20.93 -7.36
C CYS A 22 -4.72 -21.59 -8.07
N LEU A 23 -4.52 -22.83 -8.51
CA LEU A 23 -5.57 -23.68 -9.05
C LEU A 23 -6.62 -23.84 -7.95
N SER A 24 -7.72 -23.09 -8.06
CA SER A 24 -8.93 -23.42 -7.32
C SER A 24 -9.37 -24.81 -7.77
N ALA A 25 -9.24 -25.79 -6.89
CA ALA A 25 -9.81 -27.11 -7.09
C ALA A 25 -11.33 -26.96 -7.01
N ALA A 26 -11.97 -26.89 -8.18
CA ALA A 26 -13.41 -27.04 -8.31
C ALA A 26 -13.82 -28.41 -7.77
N GLY A 27 -14.73 -28.41 -6.78
CA GLY A 27 -15.59 -29.53 -6.46
C GLY A 27 -14.96 -30.70 -5.69
N GLY A 28 -15.35 -30.83 -4.41
CA GLY A 28 -15.27 -32.11 -3.71
C GLY A 28 -14.86 -31.96 -2.24
N ARG A 29 -15.78 -32.32 -1.33
CA ARG A 29 -15.54 -32.49 0.10
C ARG A 29 -14.23 -33.24 0.36
N ARG A 30 -13.24 -32.59 0.97
CA ARG A 30 -12.11 -33.25 1.64
C ARG A 30 -11.90 -32.62 3.01
N ARG A 31 -12.16 -33.41 4.06
CA ARG A 31 -11.57 -33.21 5.38
C ARG A 31 -10.06 -33.41 5.23
N GLY A 32 -9.25 -32.56 5.87
CA GLY A 32 -7.82 -32.79 6.04
C GLY A 32 -6.96 -32.59 4.79
N ALA A 33 -6.88 -31.35 4.30
CA ALA A 33 -5.76 -30.89 3.49
C ALA A 33 -5.68 -29.38 3.67
N GLN A 34 -4.90 -28.92 4.66
CA GLN A 34 -4.35 -27.58 4.59
C GLN A 34 -3.60 -27.53 3.26
N ALA A 35 -4.21 -26.86 2.28
CA ALA A 35 -3.49 -26.45 1.10
C ALA A 35 -2.19 -25.83 1.60
N ARG A 36 -1.05 -26.31 1.12
CA ARG A 36 0.24 -25.67 1.36
C ARG A 36 0.18 -24.34 0.63
N CYS A 37 -0.55 -23.37 1.16
CA CYS A 37 -0.44 -21.99 0.76
C CYS A 37 1.03 -21.66 0.99
N ALA A 38 1.73 -21.32 -0.09
CA ALA A 38 3.06 -20.76 0.04
C ALA A 38 2.94 -19.60 1.05
N SER A 39 3.65 -19.72 2.17
CA SER A 39 3.76 -18.63 3.14
C SER A 39 4.69 -17.60 2.53
N PHE A 40 4.15 -16.46 2.15
CA PHE A 40 4.95 -15.33 1.69
C PHE A 40 5.29 -14.45 2.89
N THR A 41 6.55 -14.03 3.01
CA THR A 41 6.99 -13.11 4.05
C THR A 41 7.20 -11.72 3.49
N LEU A 42 6.90 -10.68 4.27
CA LEU A 42 7.15 -9.29 3.87
C LEU A 42 8.66 -9.00 3.95
N SER A 43 9.29 -8.82 2.80
CA SER A 43 10.74 -8.65 2.66
C SER A 43 11.16 -7.17 2.68
N ALA A 44 10.31 -6.27 2.21
CA ALA A 44 10.61 -4.84 2.17
C ALA A 44 9.35 -3.98 2.28
N SER A 45 9.54 -2.78 2.83
CA SER A 45 8.55 -1.70 2.83
C SER A 45 9.19 -0.41 2.34
N ARG A 46 8.41 0.43 1.66
CA ARG A 46 8.84 1.76 1.22
C ARG A 46 7.67 2.72 1.28
N ILE A 47 7.96 3.94 1.71
CA ILE A 47 7.02 5.06 1.69
C ILE A 47 7.48 6.08 0.66
N ILE A 48 6.55 6.49 -0.20
CA ILE A 48 6.83 7.42 -1.31
C ILE A 48 5.90 8.62 -1.16
N PRO A 49 6.40 9.81 -0.82
CA PRO A 49 5.57 11.01 -0.78
C PRO A 49 5.14 11.39 -2.19
N TYR A 50 3.91 11.90 -2.32
CA TYR A 50 3.42 12.46 -3.56
C TYR A 50 2.69 13.78 -3.34
N ARG A 51 2.64 14.57 -4.42
CA ARG A 51 1.90 15.82 -4.49
C ARG A 51 1.29 15.93 -5.89
N LEU A 52 -0.03 15.81 -5.97
CA LEU A 52 -0.77 15.78 -7.23
C LEU A 52 -1.67 17.02 -7.32
N PRO A 53 -1.56 17.82 -8.39
CA PRO A 53 -2.47 18.94 -8.59
C PRO A 53 -3.89 18.43 -8.84
N LEU A 54 -4.87 19.06 -8.23
CA LEU A 54 -6.28 18.84 -8.53
C LEU A 54 -6.65 19.58 -9.83
N ARG A 55 -7.67 19.08 -10.53
CA ARG A 55 -8.14 19.68 -11.79
C ARG A 55 -8.74 21.08 -11.57
N ALA A 56 -9.30 21.30 -10.39
CA ALA A 56 -9.81 22.57 -9.91
C ALA A 56 -9.57 22.61 -8.40
N GLU A 57 -9.53 23.83 -7.85
CA GLU A 57 -9.47 24.03 -6.41
C GLU A 57 -10.71 23.41 -5.75
N TRP A 58 -10.50 22.61 -4.70
CA TRP A 58 -11.58 21.99 -3.94
C TRP A 58 -11.75 22.75 -2.62
N ALA A 59 -12.97 23.25 -2.39
CA ALA A 59 -13.35 23.94 -1.15
C ALA A 59 -14.07 22.98 -0.19
N SER A 60 -13.66 23.02 1.08
CA SER A 60 -14.29 22.33 2.21
C SER A 60 -14.59 23.33 3.33
N ALA A 61 -15.27 22.88 4.39
CA ALA A 61 -15.49 23.69 5.59
C ALA A 61 -14.19 24.09 6.32
N GLN A 62 -13.07 23.44 6.02
CA GLN A 62 -11.76 23.67 6.63
C GLN A 62 -10.83 24.52 5.75
N GLY A 63 -11.34 25.03 4.61
CA GLY A 63 -10.59 25.82 3.66
C GLY A 63 -10.58 25.20 2.27
N SER A 64 -9.76 25.76 1.39
CA SER A 64 -9.61 25.29 0.02
C SER A 64 -8.21 24.73 -0.23
N PHE A 65 -8.12 23.78 -1.15
CA PHE A 65 -6.85 23.21 -1.56
C PHE A 65 -6.85 22.85 -3.04
N ALA A 66 -5.70 23.09 -3.67
CA ALA A 66 -5.48 22.85 -5.10
C ALA A 66 -4.69 21.56 -5.38
N GLU A 67 -4.36 20.80 -4.34
CA GLU A 67 -3.49 19.62 -4.45
C GLU A 67 -3.86 18.54 -3.45
N ARG A 68 -3.69 17.29 -3.87
CA ARG A 68 -3.71 16.12 -3.00
C ARG A 68 -2.27 15.78 -2.63
N ARG A 69 -2.01 15.75 -1.33
CA ARG A 69 -0.74 15.33 -0.75
C ARG A 69 -0.95 14.03 0.01
N GLY A 70 0.08 13.20 0.02
CA GLY A 70 0.01 11.94 0.73
C GLY A 70 1.25 11.10 0.50
N TRP A 71 1.13 9.84 0.88
CA TRP A 71 2.16 8.83 0.80
C TRP A 71 1.59 7.56 0.19
N LEU A 72 2.38 6.92 -0.66
CA LEU A 72 2.14 5.55 -1.08
C LEU A 72 2.95 4.62 -0.18
N LEU A 73 2.27 3.65 0.43
CA LEU A 73 2.91 2.51 1.08
C LEU A 73 3.09 1.40 0.06
N ARG A 74 4.34 1.00 -0.17
CA ARG A 74 4.71 -0.17 -0.98
C ARG A 74 5.20 -1.27 -0.06
N LEU A 75 4.57 -2.43 -0.12
CA LEU A 75 5.00 -3.64 0.57
C LEU A 75 5.43 -4.67 -0.47
N GLU A 76 6.51 -5.39 -0.21
CA GLU A 76 7.03 -6.44 -1.07
C GLU A 76 7.22 -7.74 -0.30
N THR A 77 6.90 -8.86 -0.92
CA THR A 77 7.15 -10.19 -0.36
C THR A 77 8.48 -10.77 -0.83
N ASP A 78 8.96 -11.80 -0.13
CA ASP A 78 10.07 -12.66 -0.55
C ASP A 78 9.89 -13.31 -1.94
N ALA A 79 8.64 -13.55 -2.36
CA ALA A 79 8.29 -14.03 -3.70
C ALA A 79 8.18 -12.92 -4.76
N GLY A 80 8.49 -11.66 -4.42
CA GLY A 80 8.43 -10.52 -5.32
C GLY A 80 7.01 -10.01 -5.60
N LEU A 81 6.00 -10.42 -4.81
CA LEU A 81 4.68 -9.83 -4.88
C LEU A 81 4.72 -8.43 -4.26
N ILE A 82 4.05 -7.48 -4.90
CA ILE A 82 4.05 -6.08 -4.45
C ILE A 82 2.62 -5.63 -4.19
N GLY A 83 2.37 -5.15 -2.97
CA GLY A 83 1.14 -4.47 -2.56
C GLY A 83 1.35 -2.96 -2.48
N TRP A 84 0.31 -2.19 -2.81
CA TRP A 84 0.32 -0.74 -2.74
C TRP A 84 -0.91 -0.24 -1.99
N GLY A 85 -0.73 0.72 -1.09
CA GLY A 85 -1.84 1.43 -0.46
C GLY A 85 -1.59 2.93 -0.40
N ASP A 86 -2.68 3.69 -0.29
CA ASP A 86 -2.69 5.14 -0.29
C ASP A 86 -2.97 5.70 1.10
N CYS A 87 -2.10 6.60 1.55
CA CYS A 87 -2.28 7.40 2.75
C CYS A 87 -2.36 8.87 2.36
N ALA A 88 -3.57 9.42 2.28
CA ALA A 88 -3.79 10.83 1.94
C ALA A 88 -4.49 11.57 3.09
N PRO A 89 -3.80 11.79 4.23
CA PRO A 89 -4.39 12.56 5.30
C PRO A 89 -4.63 14.00 4.84
N LEU A 90 -5.60 14.65 5.48
CA LEU A 90 -5.76 16.10 5.37
C LEU A 90 -4.49 16.80 5.93
N PRO A 91 -4.20 18.04 5.49
CA PRO A 91 -2.92 18.72 5.75
C PRO A 91 -2.47 18.79 7.22
N GLU A 92 -3.40 18.65 8.16
CA GLU A 92 -3.19 18.69 9.60
C GLU A 92 -2.51 17.46 10.21
N HIS A 93 -2.29 16.37 9.46
CA HIS A 93 -1.70 15.15 10.01
C HIS A 93 -0.48 14.65 9.21
N ASP A 94 0.65 14.54 9.91
CA ASP A 94 1.87 13.91 9.40
C ASP A 94 1.85 12.39 9.64
N ALA A 95 1.48 11.64 8.60
CA ALA A 95 1.37 10.18 8.65
C ALA A 95 2.70 9.46 8.35
N ALA A 96 3.76 10.16 7.97
CA ALA A 96 5.00 9.55 7.49
C ALA A 96 5.64 8.64 8.54
N GLY A 97 5.81 9.15 9.77
CA GLY A 97 6.43 8.40 10.86
C GLY A 97 5.62 7.17 11.29
N GLU A 98 4.30 7.25 11.25
CA GLU A 98 3.42 6.13 11.60
C GLU A 98 3.45 5.04 10.51
N LEU A 99 3.50 5.43 9.22
CA LEU A 99 3.70 4.50 8.12
C LEU A 99 5.08 3.81 8.20
N ASP A 100 6.14 4.55 8.52
CA ASP A 100 7.49 3.98 8.65
C ASP A 100 7.53 2.94 9.78
N ALA A 101 6.97 3.29 10.94
CA ALA A 101 6.86 2.38 12.07
C ALA A 101 6.02 1.14 11.73
N LEU A 102 4.95 1.31 10.96
CA LEU A 102 4.13 0.20 10.47
C LEU A 102 4.93 -0.71 9.54
N GLY A 103 5.62 -0.15 8.55
CA GLY A 103 6.45 -0.90 7.61
C GLY A 103 7.55 -1.71 8.30
N GLN A 104 8.14 -1.17 9.36
CA GLN A 104 9.12 -1.89 10.21
C GLN A 104 8.47 -3.01 11.01
N ALA A 105 7.29 -2.76 11.60
CA ALA A 105 6.57 -3.75 12.40
C ALA A 105 6.05 -4.95 11.59
N LEU A 106 5.91 -4.78 10.27
CA LEU A 106 5.46 -5.83 9.36
C LEU A 106 6.60 -6.63 8.73
N ALA A 107 7.82 -6.10 8.75
CA ALA A 107 8.97 -6.74 8.11
C ALA A 107 9.25 -8.14 8.70
N GLY A 108 9.47 -9.12 7.83
CA GLY A 108 9.74 -10.51 8.19
C GLY A 108 8.52 -11.32 8.64
N LEU A 109 7.35 -10.70 8.78
CA LEU A 109 6.11 -11.44 9.05
C LEU A 109 5.62 -12.14 7.78
N ASP A 110 5.06 -13.34 7.94
CA ASP A 110 4.23 -13.90 6.88
C ASP A 110 2.94 -13.09 6.68
N LEU A 111 2.27 -13.26 5.54
CA LEU A 111 1.06 -12.49 5.22
C LEU A 111 -0.07 -12.66 6.24
N GLU A 112 -0.18 -13.82 6.88
CA GLU A 112 -1.25 -14.07 7.86
C GLU A 112 -0.96 -13.29 9.15
N ALA A 113 0.27 -13.39 9.67
CA ALA A 113 0.74 -12.65 10.83
C ALA A 113 0.70 -11.13 10.58
N ALA A 114 1.10 -10.68 9.39
CA ALA A 114 1.01 -9.28 8.97
C ALA A 114 -0.44 -8.80 8.99
N ARG A 115 -1.38 -9.56 8.42
CA ARG A 115 -2.81 -9.22 8.41
C ARG A 115 -3.41 -9.15 9.81
N GLN A 116 -3.03 -10.06 10.70
CA GLN A 116 -3.45 -10.04 12.10
C GLN A 116 -2.90 -8.80 12.82
N ARG A 117 -1.62 -8.49 12.62
CA ARG A 117 -0.95 -7.30 13.17
C ARG A 117 -1.61 -6.01 12.71
N LEU A 118 -2.00 -5.93 11.44
CA LEU A 118 -2.75 -4.82 10.88
C LEU A 118 -4.13 -4.71 11.51
N SER A 119 -4.84 -5.82 11.69
CA SER A 119 -6.19 -5.84 12.26
C SER A 119 -6.21 -5.37 13.72
N SER A 120 -5.16 -5.64 14.49
CA SER A 120 -5.06 -5.25 15.91
C SER A 120 -4.39 -3.90 16.16
N ALA A 121 -3.78 -3.28 15.15
CA ALA A 121 -3.06 -2.02 15.31
C ALA A 121 -4.03 -0.83 15.46
N GLN A 122 -3.81 -0.01 16.49
CA GLN A 122 -4.40 1.31 16.59
C GLN A 122 -3.64 2.23 15.62
N LEU A 123 -4.26 2.56 14.49
CA LEU A 123 -3.67 3.38 13.46
C LEU A 123 -4.52 4.62 13.19
N HIS A 124 -3.91 5.73 12.81
CA HIS A 124 -4.65 6.86 12.24
C HIS A 124 -5.48 6.39 11.02
N PRO A 125 -6.71 6.88 10.81
CA PRO A 125 -7.57 6.40 9.72
C PRO A 125 -6.91 6.42 8.33
N ALA A 126 -6.11 7.45 8.03
CA ALA A 126 -5.39 7.54 6.76
C ALA A 126 -4.29 6.47 6.63
N VAL A 127 -3.62 6.11 7.72
CA VAL A 127 -2.58 5.05 7.75
C VAL A 127 -3.23 3.69 7.60
N ARG A 128 -4.39 3.47 8.23
CA ARG A 128 -5.19 2.25 8.06
C ARG A 128 -5.65 2.05 6.61
N CYS A 129 -6.13 3.10 5.95
CA CYS A 129 -6.52 3.03 4.53
C CYS A 129 -5.36 2.58 3.62
N ALA A 130 -4.12 2.94 3.97
CA ALA A 130 -2.94 2.51 3.23
C ALA A 130 -2.58 1.02 3.45
N ALA A 131 -3.14 0.37 4.46
CA ALA A 131 -2.85 -1.01 4.81
C ALA A 131 -4.00 -1.99 4.48
N ASP A 132 -5.22 -1.50 4.26
CA ASP A 132 -6.40 -2.29 3.91
C ASP A 132 -6.58 -2.40 2.37
N VAL A 133 -5.70 -3.17 1.70
CA VAL A 133 -5.69 -3.39 0.22
C VAL A 133 -5.62 -4.85 -0.19
#